data_AF-A0A1D7QLI6-F1
#
_entry.id   AF-A0A1D7QLI6-F1
#
_cell.length_a   1.000
_cell.length_b   1.000
_cell.length_c   1.000
_cell.angle_alpha   90.00
_cell.angle_beta   90.00
_cell.angle_gamma   90.00
#
_symmetry.space_group_name_H-M   'P 1'
#
loop_
_entity.id
_entity.type
_entity.pdbx_description
1 polymer ?
#
loop_
_entity_poly.entity_id
_entity_poly.type
_entity_poly.pdbx_seq_one_letter_code
_entity_poly.pdbx_strand_id
1 'polypeptide(L)'
;MPFRDQPGVIDIDLGMKRVADQSTNELSIRFKLREKVQLNFLKSHQVFPQKIGEFSTDVIQIDPQLESQWVEPTNAVRPLRGGLQIFGERYLGSEHRGTLGCIFNLNGHFLGLTNYHVLYGRLDEDEVRQRAVGKELVFQNDGNPPDKAIGRCFRAFDMLTDYATVEIDPQVGRIPEINGFPGSTDPILIAPINKLKIGFTKVKKSGIITGITYGLVDGRSLVYPGKFTIIPDPNAPKAPLSKKGDSGAAWIINDASENVRLAILHTGSETPGTAYGHAFQVILNHINAHSS
;
A
#
# COMPACT_ATOMS: atom_id res chain seq x y z
N MET A 1 0.48 -7.62 -36.58
CA MET A 1 -0.22 -6.31 -36.62
C MET A 1 0.84 -5.22 -36.57
N PRO A 2 1.01 -4.39 -37.62
CA PRO A 2 2.18 -3.51 -37.78
C PRO A 2 2.35 -2.42 -36.71
N PHE A 3 1.31 -2.15 -35.90
CA PHE A 3 1.33 -1.10 -34.87
C PHE A 3 1.50 -1.63 -33.44
N ARG A 4 1.46 -2.96 -33.24
CA ARG A 4 1.54 -3.58 -31.90
C ARG A 4 2.88 -3.30 -31.23
N ASP A 5 3.95 -3.28 -32.00
CA ASP A 5 5.32 -3.14 -31.50
C ASP A 5 5.76 -1.66 -31.44
N GLN A 6 4.85 -0.71 -31.71
CA GLN A 6 5.14 0.71 -31.63
C GLN A 6 5.29 1.14 -30.15
N PRO A 7 6.37 1.86 -29.78
CA PRO A 7 6.62 2.23 -28.40
C PRO A 7 5.45 2.95 -27.74
N GLY A 8 5.03 2.47 -26.57
CA GLY A 8 3.97 3.08 -25.76
C GLY A 8 2.55 2.59 -26.08
N VAL A 9 2.34 1.80 -27.14
CA VAL A 9 1.05 1.15 -27.40
C VAL A 9 0.82 0.02 -26.40
N ILE A 10 -0.23 0.14 -25.61
CA ILE A 10 -0.66 -0.87 -24.62
C ILE A 10 -1.68 -1.81 -25.25
N ASP A 11 -2.63 -1.26 -26.00
CA ASP A 11 -3.75 -1.99 -26.58
C ASP A 11 -4.28 -1.27 -27.83
N ILE A 12 -4.95 -2.02 -28.71
CA ILE A 12 -5.58 -1.52 -29.93
C ILE A 12 -6.96 -2.16 -30.01
N ASP A 13 -8.02 -1.35 -29.95
CA ASP A 13 -9.39 -1.84 -30.07
C ASP A 13 -10.22 -1.06 -31.10
N LEU A 14 -11.43 -1.55 -31.40
CA LEU A 14 -12.41 -0.87 -32.25
C LEU A 14 -13.50 -0.29 -31.34
N GLY A 15 -13.79 1.00 -31.45
CA GLY A 15 -14.82 1.63 -30.64
C GLY A 15 -15.10 3.08 -31.03
N MET A 16 -16.04 3.70 -30.31
CA MET A 16 -16.41 5.10 -30.59
C MET A 16 -15.24 6.04 -30.29
N LYS A 17 -14.96 6.95 -31.22
CA LYS A 17 -13.94 8.00 -31.10
C LYS A 17 -14.31 8.99 -30.01
N ARG A 18 -13.32 9.49 -29.27
CA ARG A 18 -13.51 10.46 -28.19
C ARG A 18 -12.79 11.78 -28.50
N VAL A 19 -13.44 12.90 -28.24
CA VAL A 19 -12.85 14.25 -28.35
C VAL A 19 -13.18 15.00 -27.06
N ALA A 20 -12.17 15.56 -26.39
CA ALA A 20 -12.32 16.21 -25.08
C ALA A 20 -13.13 15.35 -24.07
N ASP A 21 -12.77 14.07 -23.97
CA ASP A 21 -13.40 13.03 -23.14
C ASP A 21 -14.86 12.68 -23.45
N GLN A 22 -15.48 13.31 -24.45
CA GLN A 22 -16.83 12.98 -24.90
C GLN A 22 -16.79 11.97 -26.05
N SER A 23 -17.66 10.96 -25.98
CA SER A 23 -17.84 10.01 -27.09
C SER A 23 -18.52 10.72 -28.25
N THR A 24 -18.00 10.51 -29.45
CA THR A 24 -18.66 10.88 -30.70
C THR A 24 -19.54 9.73 -31.19
N ASN A 25 -20.29 9.96 -32.28
CA ASN A 25 -21.02 8.92 -33.02
C ASN A 25 -20.19 8.31 -34.17
N GLU A 26 -18.87 8.49 -34.16
CA GLU A 26 -17.94 7.98 -35.16
C GLU A 26 -17.22 6.71 -34.65
N LEU A 27 -17.29 5.61 -35.40
CA LEU A 27 -16.56 4.38 -35.10
C LEU A 27 -15.09 4.51 -35.55
N SER A 28 -14.15 4.10 -34.71
CA SER A 28 -12.70 4.30 -34.92
C SER A 28 -11.86 3.15 -34.38
N ILE A 29 -10.65 2.98 -34.94
CA ILE A 29 -9.59 2.15 -34.35
C ILE A 29 -8.85 2.98 -33.31
N ARG A 30 -8.84 2.55 -32.06
CA ARG A 30 -8.33 3.32 -30.93
C ARG A 30 -7.02 2.73 -30.43
N PHE A 31 -5.97 3.53 -30.49
CA PHE A 31 -4.67 3.22 -29.92
C PHE A 31 -4.66 3.68 -28.47
N LYS A 32 -4.47 2.76 -27.54
CA LYS A 32 -4.39 3.05 -26.12
C LYS A 32 -2.94 3.13 -25.70
N LEU A 33 -2.51 4.29 -25.22
CA LEU A 33 -1.12 4.55 -24.77
C LEU A 33 -1.07 4.96 -23.32
N ARG A 34 0.06 4.69 -22.66
CA ARG A 34 0.33 5.13 -21.27
C ARG A 34 0.35 6.65 -21.16
N GLU A 35 0.97 7.30 -22.14
CA GLU A 35 1.16 8.74 -22.17
C GLU A 35 1.01 9.25 -23.61
N LYS A 36 0.25 10.34 -23.78
CA LYS A 36 0.18 11.05 -25.07
C LYS A 36 1.33 12.03 -25.19
N VAL A 37 2.10 11.88 -26.25
CA VAL A 37 3.11 12.86 -26.65
C VAL A 37 2.48 13.83 -27.65
N GLN A 38 2.73 15.13 -27.50
CA GLN A 38 2.22 16.11 -28.47
C GLN A 38 2.84 15.86 -29.85
N LEU A 39 2.06 16.03 -30.91
CA LEU A 39 2.46 15.75 -32.30
C LEU A 39 3.81 16.37 -32.68
N ASN A 40 4.10 17.59 -32.21
CA ASN A 40 5.33 18.32 -32.53
C ASN A 40 6.60 17.67 -31.96
N PHE A 41 6.48 16.74 -31.00
CA PHE A 41 7.59 15.98 -30.43
C PHE A 41 7.71 14.56 -31.01
N LEU A 42 6.79 14.15 -31.90
CA LEU A 42 6.78 12.83 -32.51
C LEU A 42 7.57 12.83 -33.82
N LYS A 43 8.40 11.80 -34.03
CA LYS A 43 8.97 11.51 -35.35
C LYS A 43 7.87 10.97 -36.26
N SER A 44 8.01 11.13 -37.58
CA SER A 44 7.00 10.73 -38.58
C SER A 44 6.53 9.27 -38.44
N HIS A 45 7.43 8.35 -38.09
CA HIS A 45 7.10 6.92 -37.88
C HIS A 45 6.41 6.62 -36.54
N GLN A 46 6.31 7.60 -35.63
CA GLN A 46 5.63 7.47 -34.34
C GLN A 46 4.21 8.05 -34.39
N VAL A 47 3.84 8.70 -35.50
CA VAL A 47 2.51 9.24 -35.72
C VAL A 47 1.63 8.14 -36.30
N PHE A 48 0.55 7.79 -35.59
CA PHE A 48 -0.45 6.87 -36.13
C PHE A 48 -1.14 7.50 -37.36
N PRO A 49 -1.44 6.70 -38.40
CA PRO A 49 -2.16 7.20 -39.56
C PRO A 49 -3.56 7.65 -39.15
N GLN A 50 -4.11 8.70 -39.75
CA GLN A 50 -5.46 9.19 -39.40
C GLN A 50 -6.59 8.21 -39.76
N LYS A 51 -6.31 7.25 -40.65
CA LYS A 51 -7.22 6.20 -41.09
C LYS A 51 -6.49 4.88 -41.30
N ILE A 52 -7.19 3.78 -41.02
CA ILE A 52 -6.75 2.43 -41.34
C ILE A 52 -7.95 1.72 -41.99
N GLY A 53 -7.83 1.46 -43.30
CA GLY A 53 -8.97 1.03 -44.10
C GLY A 53 -10.04 2.13 -44.15
N GLU A 54 -11.29 1.76 -43.83
CA GLU A 54 -12.43 2.70 -43.78
C GLU A 54 -12.59 3.41 -42.42
N PHE A 55 -11.89 2.94 -41.39
CA PHE A 55 -12.03 3.46 -40.03
C PHE A 55 -11.07 4.63 -39.78
N SER A 56 -11.55 5.66 -39.08
CA SER A 56 -10.67 6.68 -38.51
C SER A 56 -9.90 6.12 -37.33
N THR A 57 -8.80 6.77 -36.97
CA THR A 57 -8.03 6.41 -35.77
C THR A 57 -8.25 7.39 -34.65
N ASP A 58 -8.25 6.87 -33.43
CA ASP A 58 -8.23 7.67 -32.20
C ASP A 58 -7.02 7.29 -31.36
N VAL A 59 -6.48 8.25 -30.62
CA VAL A 59 -5.39 8.02 -29.68
C VAL A 59 -5.92 8.34 -28.29
N ILE A 60 -6.00 7.33 -27.45
CA ILE A 60 -6.51 7.45 -26.09
C ILE A 60 -5.35 7.24 -25.12
N GLN A 61 -5.22 8.15 -24.17
CA GLN A 61 -4.34 7.93 -23.04
C GLN A 61 -5.13 7.05 -22.09
N ILE A 62 -4.66 5.83 -21.88
CA ILE A 62 -5.11 5.04 -20.75
C ILE A 62 -3.96 5.05 -19.75
N ASP A 63 -4.27 5.43 -18.53
CA ASP A 63 -3.53 4.87 -17.43
C ASP A 63 -4.16 3.51 -17.17
N PRO A 64 -3.52 2.37 -17.48
CA PRO A 64 -3.99 1.11 -16.99
C PRO A 64 -3.81 1.15 -15.47
N GLN A 65 -4.81 1.74 -14.80
CA GLN A 65 -4.99 1.62 -13.38
C GLN A 65 -5.07 0.11 -13.12
N LEU A 66 -3.94 -0.50 -12.77
CA LEU A 66 -3.96 -1.59 -11.83
C LEU A 66 -4.52 -0.95 -10.56
N GLU A 67 -5.85 -0.78 -10.50
CA GLU A 67 -6.52 -0.74 -9.21
C GLU A 67 -5.95 -1.94 -8.48
N SER A 68 -5.29 -1.73 -7.32
CA SER A 68 -5.03 -2.87 -6.43
C SER A 68 -6.41 -3.38 -6.08
N GLN A 69 -6.88 -4.40 -6.81
CA GLN A 69 -8.19 -4.98 -6.64
C GLN A 69 -8.37 -5.29 -5.15
N TRP A 70 -9.46 -4.80 -4.57
CA TRP A 70 -9.80 -5.14 -3.21
C TRP A 70 -9.92 -6.66 -3.11
N VAL A 71 -9.12 -7.26 -2.25
CA VAL A 71 -9.23 -8.67 -1.87
C VAL A 71 -9.68 -8.77 -0.41
N GLU A 72 -10.36 -9.86 -0.08
CA GLU A 72 -10.74 -10.14 1.30
C GLU A 72 -9.49 -10.23 2.20
N PRO A 73 -9.29 -9.32 3.17
CA PRO A 73 -8.02 -9.20 3.90
C PRO A 73 -7.63 -10.43 4.71
N THR A 74 -8.62 -11.24 5.09
CA THR A 74 -8.46 -12.46 5.89
C THR A 74 -8.11 -13.67 5.03
N ASN A 75 -8.30 -13.61 3.71
CA ASN A 75 -7.93 -14.70 2.81
C ASN A 75 -6.41 -14.74 2.61
N ALA A 76 -5.90 -15.95 2.33
CA ALA A 76 -4.53 -16.10 1.86
C ALA A 76 -4.48 -15.68 0.39
N VAL A 77 -3.70 -14.65 0.07
CA VAL A 77 -3.65 -14.04 -1.27
C VAL A 77 -2.20 -13.96 -1.74
N ARG A 78 -2.00 -14.25 -3.03
CA ARG A 78 -0.75 -14.02 -3.76
C ARG A 78 -1.08 -13.22 -5.03
N PRO A 79 -0.31 -12.17 -5.39
CA PRO A 79 0.83 -11.65 -4.65
C PRO A 79 0.43 -11.02 -3.30
N LEU A 80 1.25 -11.26 -2.28
CA LEU A 80 1.15 -10.64 -0.95
C LEU A 80 1.29 -9.13 -1.10
N ARG A 81 0.46 -8.35 -0.39
CA ARG A 81 0.47 -6.88 -0.37
C ARG A 81 0.09 -6.37 1.03
N GLY A 82 0.29 -5.09 1.29
CA GLY A 82 -0.18 -4.44 2.53
C GLY A 82 -1.72 -4.47 2.65
N GLY A 83 -2.25 -4.20 3.84
CA GLY A 83 -3.68 -4.29 4.15
C GLY A 83 -4.21 -5.71 4.37
N LEU A 84 -3.34 -6.73 4.41
CA LEU A 84 -3.72 -8.14 4.59
C LEU A 84 -3.42 -8.64 6.01
N GLN A 85 -4.15 -9.65 6.46
CA GLN A 85 -4.01 -10.24 7.79
C GLN A 85 -2.69 -10.97 7.96
N ILE A 86 -2.02 -10.72 9.08
CA ILE A 86 -0.83 -11.48 9.50
C ILE A 86 -0.81 -11.76 10.99
N PHE A 87 -0.03 -12.76 11.40
CA PHE A 87 0.29 -13.06 12.80
C PHE A 87 1.58 -13.86 12.90
N GLY A 88 2.26 -13.79 14.05
CA GLY A 88 3.45 -14.60 14.35
C GLY A 88 3.11 -16.05 14.74
N GLU A 89 4.00 -16.98 14.44
CA GLU A 89 3.87 -18.43 14.70
C GLU A 89 3.37 -18.79 16.10
N ARG A 90 3.85 -18.07 17.11
CA ARG A 90 3.42 -18.18 18.50
C ARG A 90 1.90 -18.04 18.74
N TYR A 91 1.19 -17.45 17.80
CA TYR A 91 -0.25 -17.19 17.88
C TYR A 91 -1.09 -18.18 17.07
N LEU A 92 -0.48 -19.23 16.50
CA LEU A 92 -1.20 -20.30 15.82
C LEU A 92 -2.30 -20.88 16.71
N GLY A 93 -3.53 -20.89 16.18
CA GLY A 93 -4.72 -21.36 16.89
C GLY A 93 -5.34 -20.35 17.86
N SER A 94 -4.90 -19.08 17.85
CA SER A 94 -5.47 -18.00 18.66
C SER A 94 -6.17 -16.93 17.80
N GLU A 95 -6.93 -16.04 18.45
CA GLU A 95 -7.55 -14.87 17.81
C GLU A 95 -6.60 -13.67 17.68
N HIS A 96 -5.30 -13.83 17.98
CA HIS A 96 -4.33 -12.74 17.90
C HIS A 96 -3.83 -12.56 16.46
N ARG A 97 -4.21 -11.45 15.86
CA ARG A 97 -3.90 -11.09 14.47
C ARG A 97 -3.81 -9.58 14.31
N GLY A 98 -3.09 -9.16 13.28
CA GLY A 98 -2.96 -7.76 12.87
C GLY A 98 -2.94 -7.61 11.36
N THR A 99 -2.62 -6.40 10.92
CA THR A 99 -2.53 -6.01 9.51
C THR A 99 -1.07 -5.86 9.09
N LEU A 100 -0.70 -6.41 7.94
CA LEU A 100 0.54 -6.07 7.24
C LEU A 100 0.40 -4.66 6.67
N GLY A 101 1.18 -3.69 7.13
CA GLY A 101 1.03 -2.30 6.73
C GLY A 101 1.46 -2.05 5.30
N CYS A 102 2.70 -2.38 4.98
CA CYS A 102 3.28 -2.23 3.65
C CYS A 102 4.41 -3.23 3.42
N ILE A 103 4.80 -3.37 2.15
CA ILE A 103 5.96 -4.14 1.71
C ILE A 103 6.91 -3.20 1.00
N PHE A 104 8.20 -3.30 1.27
CA PHE A 104 9.21 -2.53 0.56
C PHE A 104 10.50 -3.33 0.39
N ASN A 105 11.32 -2.92 -0.57
CA ASN A 105 12.66 -3.46 -0.74
C ASN A 105 13.67 -2.65 0.09
N LEU A 106 14.51 -3.33 0.85
CA LEU A 106 15.66 -2.74 1.53
C LEU A 106 16.90 -3.61 1.24
N ASN A 107 17.84 -3.06 0.47
CA ASN A 107 19.10 -3.74 0.12
C ASN A 107 18.91 -5.13 -0.51
N GLY A 108 17.86 -5.33 -1.31
CA GLY A 108 17.55 -6.62 -1.96
C GLY A 108 16.66 -7.54 -1.12
N HIS A 109 16.38 -7.19 0.14
CA HIS A 109 15.46 -7.93 1.01
C HIS A 109 14.08 -7.29 0.96
N PHE A 110 13.04 -8.11 0.71
CA PHE A 110 11.67 -7.63 0.81
C PHE A 110 11.20 -7.71 2.26
N LEU A 111 10.94 -6.56 2.85
CA LEU A 111 10.46 -6.44 4.22
C LEU A 111 8.98 -6.09 4.23
N GLY A 112 8.21 -6.84 5.01
CA GLY A 112 6.87 -6.46 5.44
C GLY A 112 6.94 -5.71 6.76
N LEU A 113 6.16 -4.64 6.92
CA LEU A 113 6.13 -3.83 8.14
C LEU A 113 4.76 -3.89 8.80
N THR A 114 4.75 -4.08 10.12
CA THR A 114 3.54 -4.14 10.96
C THR A 114 3.87 -3.64 12.38
N ASN A 115 2.97 -3.80 13.34
CA ASN A 115 3.28 -3.46 14.72
C ASN A 115 4.11 -4.51 15.46
N TYR A 116 4.92 -4.06 16.42
CA TYR A 116 5.66 -4.93 17.33
C TYR A 116 4.71 -5.87 18.07
N HIS A 117 3.65 -5.34 18.67
CA HIS A 117 2.71 -6.16 19.42
C HIS A 117 1.90 -7.15 18.56
N VAL A 118 1.82 -6.95 17.24
CA VAL A 118 1.19 -7.91 16.32
C VAL A 118 2.02 -9.18 16.21
N LEU A 119 3.36 -9.05 16.10
CA LEU A 119 4.25 -10.21 15.97
C LEU A 119 4.69 -10.78 17.32
N TYR A 120 4.93 -9.93 18.31
CA TYR A 120 5.62 -10.32 19.54
C TYR A 120 4.77 -10.14 20.81
N GLY A 121 3.64 -9.44 20.71
CA GLY A 121 2.74 -9.18 21.83
C GLY A 121 3.40 -8.32 22.90
N ARG A 122 3.80 -8.96 24.00
CA ARG A 122 4.38 -8.32 25.20
C ARG A 122 5.77 -8.81 25.55
N LEU A 123 6.43 -9.58 24.67
CA LEU A 123 7.83 -9.92 24.91
C LEU A 123 8.67 -8.66 24.98
N ASP A 124 9.67 -8.69 25.84
CA ASP A 124 10.72 -7.69 25.77
C ASP A 124 11.62 -7.89 24.55
N GLU A 125 12.41 -6.86 24.31
CA GLU A 125 13.32 -6.74 23.19
C GLU A 125 14.42 -7.83 23.15
N ASP A 126 14.91 -8.28 24.31
CA ASP A 126 15.95 -9.31 24.38
C ASP A 126 15.36 -10.69 24.05
N GLU A 127 14.16 -10.99 24.57
CA GLU A 127 13.43 -12.20 24.23
C GLU A 127 13.13 -12.27 22.72
N VAL A 128 12.73 -11.16 22.09
CA VAL A 128 12.51 -11.11 20.64
C VAL A 128 13.79 -11.42 19.86
N ARG A 129 14.92 -10.81 20.24
CA ARG A 129 16.23 -11.07 19.59
C ARG A 129 16.64 -12.53 19.71
N GLN A 130 16.44 -13.13 20.87
CA GLN A 130 16.90 -14.50 21.13
C GLN A 130 15.97 -15.57 20.56
N ARG A 131 14.65 -15.35 20.59
CA ARG A 131 13.65 -16.38 20.28
C ARG A 131 12.97 -16.20 18.93
N ALA A 132 12.71 -14.97 18.50
CA ALA A 132 11.88 -14.70 17.32
C ALA A 132 12.71 -14.39 16.06
N VAL A 133 13.67 -13.48 16.15
CA VAL A 133 14.44 -13.00 14.99
C VAL A 133 15.11 -14.17 14.23
N GLY A 134 14.80 -14.27 12.94
CA GLY A 134 15.32 -15.31 12.04
C GLY A 134 14.78 -16.73 12.31
N LYS A 135 13.94 -16.92 13.33
CA LYS A 135 13.45 -18.23 13.79
C LYS A 135 11.94 -18.35 13.57
N GLU A 136 11.17 -17.46 14.17
CA GLU A 136 9.71 -17.53 14.14
C GLU A 136 9.14 -17.16 12.78
N LEU A 137 8.24 -18.02 12.31
CA LEU A 137 7.48 -17.80 11.10
C LEU A 137 6.42 -16.71 11.29
N VAL A 138 6.09 -16.03 10.20
CA VAL A 138 4.92 -15.16 10.10
C VAL A 138 4.00 -15.72 9.05
N PHE A 139 2.70 -15.74 9.36
CA PHE A 139 1.67 -16.34 8.54
C PHE A 139 0.64 -15.32 8.08
N GLN A 140 -0.03 -15.63 6.98
CA GLN A 140 -1.25 -14.96 6.55
C GLN A 140 -2.45 -15.90 6.71
N ASN A 141 -3.63 -15.36 7.06
CA ASN A 141 -4.93 -16.07 7.19
C ASN A 141 -5.00 -17.04 8.40
N ASP A 142 -6.17 -17.11 9.04
CA ASP A 142 -6.48 -18.04 10.11
C ASP A 142 -6.65 -19.47 9.54
N GLY A 143 -5.64 -20.33 9.65
CA GLY A 143 -5.76 -21.75 9.29
C GLY A 143 -4.43 -22.48 9.09
N ASN A 144 -4.49 -23.82 9.17
CA ASN A 144 -3.36 -24.75 9.34
C ASN A 144 -2.18 -24.48 8.36
N PRO A 145 -0.92 -24.35 8.85
CA PRO A 145 -0.05 -23.25 8.43
C PRO A 145 1.15 -23.47 7.46
N PRO A 146 1.61 -24.67 7.04
CA PRO A 146 2.91 -24.76 6.35
C PRO A 146 2.99 -24.01 5.02
N ASP A 147 1.89 -23.98 4.26
CA ASP A 147 1.81 -23.37 2.93
C ASP A 147 1.45 -21.86 2.97
N LYS A 148 1.12 -21.33 4.15
CA LYS A 148 0.70 -19.94 4.35
C LYS A 148 1.75 -19.06 5.02
N ALA A 149 2.90 -19.63 5.38
CA ALA A 149 4.04 -18.85 5.82
C ALA A 149 4.40 -17.80 4.75
N ILE A 150 4.62 -16.56 5.19
CA ILE A 150 5.05 -15.47 4.32
C ILE A 150 6.54 -15.14 4.48
N GLY A 151 7.15 -15.54 5.59
CA GLY A 151 8.50 -15.14 5.92
C GLY A 151 8.83 -15.36 7.40
N ARG A 152 9.89 -14.70 7.87
CA ARG A 152 10.37 -14.78 9.26
C ARG A 152 10.48 -13.42 9.90
N CYS A 153 10.36 -13.39 11.22
CA CYS A 153 10.60 -12.18 12.01
C CYS A 153 12.01 -11.64 11.73
N PHE A 154 12.13 -10.35 11.45
CA PHE A 154 13.39 -9.71 11.07
C PHE A 154 13.92 -8.80 12.18
N ARG A 155 15.24 -8.54 12.16
CA ARG A 155 15.97 -7.85 13.23
C ARG A 155 15.66 -6.35 13.36
N ALA A 156 14.85 -5.77 12.47
CA ALA A 156 14.48 -4.36 12.52
C ALA A 156 13.10 -4.19 13.17
N PHE A 157 13.09 -3.75 14.42
CA PHE A 157 11.89 -3.47 15.21
C PHE A 157 12.22 -2.47 16.33
N ASP A 158 11.20 -1.91 16.97
CA ASP A 158 11.34 -1.03 18.14
C ASP A 158 10.06 -1.06 18.96
N MET A 159 10.19 -1.30 20.28
CA MET A 159 9.06 -1.27 21.20
C MET A 159 8.48 0.13 21.40
N LEU A 160 9.30 1.19 21.30
CA LEU A 160 8.85 2.56 21.57
C LEU A 160 7.90 3.07 20.47
N THR A 161 8.26 2.85 19.22
CA THR A 161 7.42 3.19 18.06
C THR A 161 6.48 2.05 17.64
N ASP A 162 6.54 0.91 18.34
CA ASP A 162 5.69 -0.26 18.17
C ASP A 162 5.67 -0.75 16.71
N TYR A 163 6.84 -0.78 16.04
CA TYR A 163 6.95 -1.39 14.71
C TYR A 163 7.78 -2.67 14.77
N ALA A 164 7.47 -3.58 13.86
CA ALA A 164 8.31 -4.74 13.58
C ALA A 164 8.31 -5.05 12.09
N THR A 165 9.35 -5.75 11.66
CA THR A 165 9.52 -6.17 10.27
C THR A 165 9.57 -7.68 10.13
N VAL A 166 9.16 -8.14 8.96
CA VAL A 166 9.17 -9.52 8.52
C VAL A 166 10.00 -9.58 7.25
N GLU A 167 10.99 -10.44 7.20
CA GLU A 167 11.68 -10.75 5.95
C GLU A 167 10.82 -11.75 5.18
N ILE A 168 10.28 -11.30 4.05
CA ILE A 168 9.39 -12.10 3.21
C ILE A 168 10.23 -13.13 2.45
N ASP A 169 9.79 -14.39 2.50
CA ASP A 169 10.44 -15.47 1.78
C ASP A 169 10.51 -15.13 0.27
N PRO A 170 11.68 -15.22 -0.38
CA PRO A 170 11.81 -14.92 -1.81
C PRO A 170 10.86 -15.73 -2.72
N GLN A 171 10.42 -16.91 -2.29
CA GLN A 171 9.47 -17.77 -3.02
C GLN A 171 8.01 -17.29 -2.90
N VAL A 172 7.72 -16.43 -1.91
CA VAL A 172 6.39 -15.85 -1.74
C VAL A 172 6.21 -14.73 -2.76
N GLY A 173 5.27 -14.96 -3.69
CA GLY A 173 4.82 -13.94 -4.63
C GLY A 173 4.30 -12.73 -3.86
N ARG A 174 4.81 -11.54 -4.19
CA ARG A 174 4.61 -10.30 -3.45
C ARG A 174 4.60 -9.11 -4.39
N ILE A 175 3.92 -8.04 -3.98
CA ILE A 175 3.86 -6.79 -4.70
C ILE A 175 3.88 -5.64 -3.67
N PRO A 176 4.72 -4.61 -3.86
CA PRO A 176 4.79 -3.46 -2.96
C PRO A 176 3.59 -2.54 -3.24
N GLU A 177 2.41 -2.97 -2.84
CA GLU A 177 1.13 -2.24 -2.90
C GLU A 177 0.40 -2.37 -1.56
N ILE A 178 -0.70 -1.62 -1.40
CA ILE A 178 -1.63 -1.78 -0.27
C ILE A 178 -3.00 -2.12 -0.84
N ASN A 179 -3.64 -3.14 -0.27
CA ASN A 179 -4.95 -3.63 -0.67
C ASN A 179 -5.98 -2.50 -0.77
N GLY A 180 -6.60 -2.35 -1.94
CA GLY A 180 -7.58 -1.32 -2.24
C GLY A 180 -7.00 0.06 -2.58
N PHE A 181 -5.67 0.23 -2.61
CA PHE A 181 -5.02 1.49 -2.99
C PHE A 181 -4.19 1.34 -4.26
N PRO A 182 -4.42 2.18 -5.29
CA PRO A 182 -3.54 2.21 -6.46
C PRO A 182 -2.16 2.77 -6.07
N GLY A 183 -1.12 2.31 -6.77
CA GLY A 183 0.25 2.81 -6.62
C GLY A 183 1.15 1.93 -5.75
N SER A 184 2.47 2.13 -5.91
CA SER A 184 3.48 1.31 -5.25
C SER A 184 4.01 1.94 -3.95
N THR A 185 4.38 1.09 -2.99
CA THR A 185 5.15 1.42 -1.79
C THR A 185 6.66 1.26 -1.98
N ASP A 186 7.12 0.94 -3.19
CA ASP A 186 8.54 0.80 -3.56
C ASP A 186 8.85 1.66 -4.82
N PRO A 187 9.79 2.63 -4.76
CA PRO A 187 10.59 3.02 -3.60
C PRO A 187 9.72 3.58 -2.47
N ILE A 188 10.24 3.55 -1.25
CA ILE A 188 9.48 4.02 -0.09
C ILE A 188 9.29 5.53 -0.17
N LEU A 189 8.06 5.96 -0.45
CA LEU A 189 7.67 7.36 -0.39
C LEU A 189 7.03 7.63 0.96
N ILE A 190 7.71 8.42 1.79
CA ILE A 190 7.20 8.83 3.10
C ILE A 190 6.63 10.24 3.00
N ALA A 191 5.52 10.50 3.69
CA ALA A 191 5.10 11.86 4.00
C ALA A 191 5.97 12.41 5.15
N PRO A 192 6.82 13.43 4.91
CA PRO A 192 7.64 14.00 5.97
C PRO A 192 6.76 14.54 7.09
N ILE A 193 7.24 14.45 8.34
CA ILE A 193 6.47 14.90 9.52
C ILE A 193 5.94 16.34 9.37
N ASN A 194 6.70 17.24 8.73
CA ASN A 194 6.27 18.63 8.51
C ASN A 194 5.10 18.78 7.51
N LYS A 195 4.75 17.72 6.77
CA LYS A 195 3.58 17.64 5.89
C LYS A 195 2.36 17.04 6.57
N LEU A 196 2.51 16.46 7.77
CA LEU A 196 1.40 15.98 8.61
C LEU A 196 0.81 17.13 9.43
N LYS A 197 0.13 18.05 8.74
CA LYS A 197 -0.49 19.24 9.32
C LYS A 197 -1.76 18.86 10.08
N ILE A 198 -1.76 19.12 11.38
CA ILE A 198 -2.91 18.97 12.28
C ILE A 198 -4.11 19.77 11.73
N GLY A 199 -5.27 19.13 11.64
CA GLY A 199 -6.53 19.70 11.16
C GLY A 199 -6.68 19.77 9.63
N PHE A 200 -5.64 19.44 8.86
CA PHE A 200 -5.66 19.59 7.39
C PHE A 200 -5.27 18.31 6.64
N THR A 201 -4.32 17.55 7.16
CA THR A 201 -3.80 16.37 6.43
C THR A 201 -4.80 15.23 6.50
N LYS A 202 -5.41 14.93 5.35
CA LYS A 202 -6.27 13.77 5.17
C LYS A 202 -5.44 12.52 4.91
N VAL A 203 -5.85 11.42 5.52
CA VAL A 203 -5.21 10.12 5.41
C VAL A 203 -6.25 9.03 5.16
N LYS A 204 -5.82 7.91 4.57
CA LYS A 204 -6.64 6.70 4.44
C LYS A 204 -5.81 5.47 4.79
N LYS A 205 -6.44 4.43 5.34
CA LYS A 205 -5.80 3.14 5.63
C LYS A 205 -6.62 1.98 5.09
N SER A 206 -5.97 0.83 4.91
CA SER A 206 -6.60 -0.45 4.63
C SER A 206 -6.29 -1.39 5.80
N GLY A 207 -7.32 -1.74 6.59
CA GLY A 207 -7.21 -2.60 7.77
C GLY A 207 -8.09 -3.84 7.67
N ILE A 208 -7.70 -4.92 8.34
CA ILE A 208 -8.37 -6.23 8.18
C ILE A 208 -9.80 -6.26 8.75
N ILE A 209 -10.15 -5.37 9.69
CA ILE A 209 -11.49 -5.37 10.32
C ILE A 209 -12.36 -4.24 9.78
N THR A 210 -11.83 -3.02 9.71
CA THR A 210 -12.64 -1.86 9.25
C THR A 210 -12.60 -1.66 7.75
N GLY A 211 -11.76 -2.42 7.03
CA GLY A 211 -11.50 -2.20 5.63
C GLY A 211 -10.84 -0.85 5.36
N ILE A 212 -11.24 -0.20 4.26
CA ILE A 212 -10.76 1.14 3.92
C ILE A 212 -11.44 2.18 4.82
N THR A 213 -10.64 2.92 5.59
CA THR A 213 -11.13 4.04 6.40
C THR A 213 -10.37 5.32 6.12
N TYR A 214 -11.04 6.45 6.38
CA TYR A 214 -10.55 7.79 6.07
C TYR A 214 -10.47 8.60 7.37
N GLY A 215 -9.37 9.32 7.54
CA GLY A 215 -9.11 10.10 8.73
C GLY A 215 -8.50 11.46 8.43
N LEU A 216 -8.50 12.30 9.46
CA LEU A 216 -7.86 13.60 9.51
C LEU A 216 -6.83 13.57 10.63
N VAL A 217 -5.59 13.98 10.34
CA VAL A 217 -4.56 14.16 11.38
C VAL A 217 -5.04 15.24 12.34
N ASP A 218 -5.21 14.88 13.61
CA ASP A 218 -5.84 15.72 14.63
C ASP A 218 -4.85 16.23 15.69
N GLY A 219 -3.79 15.47 15.94
CA GLY A 219 -2.85 15.81 16.99
C GLY A 219 -1.52 15.14 16.82
N ARG A 220 -0.55 15.63 17.60
CA ARG A 220 0.80 15.11 17.67
C ARG A 220 1.23 15.11 19.13
N SER A 221 1.83 14.01 19.57
CA SER A 221 2.35 13.92 20.93
C SER A 221 3.54 14.86 21.13
N LEU A 222 3.55 15.55 22.27
CA LEU A 222 4.70 16.32 22.74
C LEU A 222 5.68 15.46 23.55
N VAL A 223 5.25 14.27 23.99
CA VAL A 223 6.06 13.34 24.80
C VAL A 223 6.72 12.28 23.93
N TYR A 224 6.03 11.81 22.88
CA TYR A 224 6.51 10.78 21.98
C TYR A 224 6.70 11.36 20.57
N PRO A 225 7.91 11.80 20.20
CA PRO A 225 8.18 12.34 18.88
C PRO A 225 7.75 11.37 17.78
N GLY A 226 6.84 11.83 16.92
CA GLY A 226 6.32 11.04 15.81
C GLY A 226 5.04 10.26 16.10
N LYS A 227 4.52 10.28 17.34
CA LYS A 227 3.15 9.79 17.62
C LYS A 227 2.12 10.82 17.17
N PHE A 228 1.14 10.39 16.39
CA PHE A 228 0.03 11.21 15.89
C PHE A 228 -1.32 10.62 16.30
N THR A 229 -2.31 11.49 16.43
CA THR A 229 -3.72 11.11 16.55
C THR A 229 -4.47 11.42 15.26
N ILE A 230 -5.48 10.61 14.97
CA ILE A 230 -6.30 10.67 13.76
C ILE A 230 -7.76 10.55 14.19
N ILE A 231 -8.60 11.46 13.72
CA ILE A 231 -10.06 11.41 13.89
C ILE A 231 -10.73 11.05 12.55
N PRO A 232 -11.99 10.62 12.54
CA PRO A 232 -12.72 10.37 11.28
C PRO A 232 -12.75 11.62 10.39
N ASP A 233 -12.54 11.47 9.07
CA ASP A 233 -12.79 12.57 8.13
C ASP A 233 -14.30 12.84 8.07
N PRO A 234 -14.77 14.06 8.42
CA PRO A 234 -16.20 14.38 8.44
C PRO A 234 -16.86 14.33 7.05
N ASN A 235 -16.07 14.32 5.98
CA ASN A 235 -16.55 14.26 4.59
C ASN A 235 -16.49 12.84 3.99
N ALA A 236 -16.01 11.86 4.75
CA ALA A 236 -15.92 10.48 4.30
C ALA A 236 -17.14 9.65 4.77
N PRO A 237 -17.38 8.46 4.18
CA PRO A 237 -18.42 7.56 4.65
C PRO A 237 -18.29 7.27 6.16
N LYS A 238 -19.42 7.30 6.87
CA LYS A 238 -19.45 7.00 8.31
C LYS A 238 -19.12 5.53 8.54
N ALA A 239 -17.96 5.27 9.13
CA ALA A 239 -17.52 3.95 9.54
C ALA A 239 -16.65 4.05 10.81
N PRO A 240 -16.55 2.99 11.62
CA PRO A 240 -15.57 2.94 12.70
C PRO A 240 -14.16 3.15 12.14
N LEU A 241 -13.42 4.10 12.70
CA LEU A 241 -12.08 4.44 12.23
C LEU A 241 -11.08 3.29 12.39
N SER A 242 -11.24 2.55 13.49
CA SER A 242 -10.33 1.50 13.97
C SER A 242 -11.10 0.48 14.81
N LYS A 243 -10.73 -0.79 14.68
CA LYS A 243 -11.12 -1.90 15.57
C LYS A 243 -9.91 -2.78 15.89
N LYS A 244 -9.99 -3.54 17.00
CA LYS A 244 -8.97 -4.53 17.38
C LYS A 244 -8.72 -5.48 16.19
N GLY A 245 -7.47 -5.53 15.73
CA GLY A 245 -7.05 -6.27 14.52
C GLY A 245 -6.53 -5.35 13.40
N ASP A 246 -6.94 -4.09 13.35
CA ASP A 246 -6.42 -3.14 12.35
C ASP A 246 -4.96 -2.70 12.63
N SER A 247 -4.44 -2.98 13.83
CA SER A 247 -3.06 -2.71 14.23
C SER A 247 -2.07 -3.18 13.17
N GLY A 248 -1.18 -2.29 12.75
CA GLY A 248 -0.20 -2.50 11.70
C GLY A 248 -0.62 -1.94 10.35
N ALA A 249 -1.88 -1.52 10.17
CA ALA A 249 -2.33 -0.89 8.94
C ALA A 249 -1.57 0.42 8.66
N ALA A 250 -1.19 0.65 7.41
CA ALA A 250 -0.53 1.88 7.01
C ALA A 250 -1.56 2.96 6.66
N TRP A 251 -1.49 4.09 7.35
CA TRP A 251 -2.12 5.33 6.89
C TRP A 251 -1.27 5.94 5.81
N ILE A 252 -1.90 6.28 4.69
CA ILE A 252 -1.28 6.95 3.55
C ILE A 252 -1.94 8.31 3.35
N ILE A 253 -1.22 9.26 2.74
CA ILE A 253 -1.80 10.56 2.39
C ILE A 253 -2.98 10.33 1.43
N ASN A 254 -4.11 10.93 1.75
CA ASN A 254 -5.28 10.92 0.88
C ASN A 254 -5.30 12.19 0.04
N ASP A 255 -4.38 12.26 -0.93
CA ASP A 255 -4.35 13.27 -1.98
C ASP A 255 -4.63 12.62 -3.35
N ALA A 256 -4.76 13.44 -4.39
CA ALA A 256 -4.97 12.96 -5.76
C ALA A 256 -3.68 12.43 -6.43
N SER A 257 -2.63 12.13 -5.65
CA SER A 257 -1.38 11.60 -6.17
C SER A 257 -1.51 10.11 -6.49
N GLU A 258 -0.96 9.70 -7.62
CA GLU A 258 -0.82 8.28 -8.00
C GLU A 258 0.17 7.52 -7.11
N ASN A 259 1.07 8.25 -6.43
CA ASN A 259 2.08 7.67 -5.56
C ASN A 259 1.58 7.50 -4.12
N VAL A 260 1.67 6.28 -3.59
CA VAL A 260 1.35 5.96 -2.19
C VAL A 260 2.40 6.59 -1.28
N ARG A 261 1.99 7.58 -0.47
CA ARG A 261 2.86 8.21 0.53
C ARG A 261 2.52 7.70 1.92
N LEU A 262 3.38 6.84 2.47
CA LEU A 262 3.26 6.30 3.82
C LEU A 262 3.36 7.45 4.84
N ALA A 263 2.35 7.59 5.69
CA ALA A 263 2.27 8.66 6.68
C ALA A 263 2.48 8.12 8.09
N ILE A 264 1.59 7.25 8.56
CA ILE A 264 1.53 6.80 9.95
C ILE A 264 1.28 5.29 9.99
N LEU A 265 2.03 4.54 10.78
CA LEU A 265 1.74 3.15 11.13
C LEU A 265 0.68 3.13 12.23
N HIS A 266 -0.50 2.58 11.95
CA HIS A 266 -1.60 2.51 12.91
C HIS A 266 -1.29 1.55 14.05
N THR A 267 -1.43 1.99 15.29
CA THR A 267 -1.22 1.13 16.47
C THR A 267 -2.54 0.74 17.13
N GLY A 268 -3.48 1.67 17.24
CA GLY A 268 -4.77 1.40 17.86
C GLY A 268 -5.64 2.65 17.96
N SER A 269 -6.63 2.61 18.84
CA SER A 269 -7.56 3.72 19.08
C SER A 269 -7.94 3.87 20.55
N GLU A 270 -8.20 5.11 20.93
CA GLU A 270 -8.73 5.53 22.23
C GLU A 270 -10.22 5.84 22.11
N THR A 271 -10.93 5.73 23.25
CA THR A 271 -12.35 6.08 23.35
C THR A 271 -12.47 7.56 23.76
N PRO A 272 -13.29 8.39 23.09
CA PRO A 272 -14.19 8.04 21.99
C PRO A 272 -13.59 8.31 20.59
N GLY A 273 -13.19 7.24 19.88
CA GLY A 273 -13.05 7.24 18.42
C GLY A 273 -11.78 7.86 17.83
N THR A 274 -10.76 8.12 18.64
CA THR A 274 -9.48 8.67 18.16
C THR A 274 -8.50 7.54 17.88
N ALA A 275 -8.03 7.40 16.63
CA ALA A 275 -6.95 6.48 16.30
C ALA A 275 -5.59 7.12 16.60
N TYR A 276 -4.57 6.31 16.82
CA TYR A 276 -3.20 6.77 16.96
C TYR A 276 -2.19 5.83 16.30
N GLY A 277 -0.99 6.35 16.08
CA GLY A 277 0.10 5.61 15.46
C GLY A 277 1.39 6.42 15.39
N HIS A 278 2.44 5.83 14.82
CA HIS A 278 3.75 6.46 14.68
C HIS A 278 4.07 6.79 13.22
N ALA A 279 4.66 7.96 12.98
CA ALA A 279 5.03 8.39 11.64
C ALA A 279 6.08 7.46 11.02
N PHE A 280 5.85 7.04 9.77
CA PHE A 280 6.80 6.21 9.02
C PHE A 280 8.18 6.85 8.90
N GLN A 281 8.27 8.19 8.92
CA GLN A 281 9.55 8.89 8.92
C GLN A 281 10.42 8.52 10.13
N VAL A 282 9.84 8.39 11.32
CA VAL A 282 10.61 8.01 12.53
C VAL A 282 11.02 6.56 12.45
N ILE A 283 10.10 5.69 12.02
CA ILE A 283 10.35 4.26 11.86
C ILE A 283 11.47 3.99 10.85
N LEU A 284 11.44 4.61 9.67
CA LEU A 284 12.49 4.41 8.68
C LEU A 284 13.84 5.02 9.09
N ASN A 285 13.84 6.13 9.83
CA ASN A 285 15.08 6.64 10.41
C ASN A 285 15.69 5.63 11.38
N HIS A 286 14.85 4.98 12.21
CA HIS A 286 15.29 3.92 13.12
C HIS A 286 15.80 2.69 12.36
N ILE A 287 15.08 2.23 11.33
CA ILE A 287 15.52 1.12 10.48
C ILE A 287 16.88 1.44 9.86
N ASN A 288 17.04 2.59 9.21
CA ASN A 288 18.29 2.97 8.54
C ASN A 288 19.47 3.08 9.51
N ALA A 289 19.25 3.56 10.73
CA ALA A 289 20.29 3.63 11.77
C ALA A 289 20.78 2.26 12.26
N HIS A 290 19.98 1.20 12.07
CA HIS A 290 20.28 -0.17 12.54
C HIS A 290 20.43 -1.18 11.39
N SER A 291 20.44 -0.72 10.13
CA SER A 291 20.55 -1.55 8.92
C SER A 291 21.99 -1.69 8.40
N SER A 292 22.93 -0.94 8.98
CA SER A 292 24.38 -0.96 8.69
C SER A 292 25.13 -1.97 9.55
#